data_AF-A0A815WKW4-F1
#
_entry.id   AF-A0A815WKW4-F1
#
_cell.length_a   1.000
_cell.length_b   1.000
_cell.length_c   1.000
_cell.angle_alpha   90.00
_cell.angle_beta   90.00
_cell.angle_gamma   90.00
#
_symmetry.space_group_name_H-M   'P 1'
#
loop_
_entity.id
_entity.type
_entity.pdbx_description
1 polymer ?
#
loop_
_entity_poly.entity_id
_entity_poly.type
_entity_poly.pdbx_seq_one_letter_code
_entity_poly.pdbx_strand_id
1 'polypeptide(L)'
;MTLKNIFLPRQKGCDETKTHKKLVYAINCKDCDKKYIGETKRMKLTRIKEHINDIRKNKLTSLIAQHCNINNHKMDFDNTETLALESTWKRRIIKESLLTQHTYGKAINEVKYQLKVFT
;
A
#
# COMPACT_ATOMS: atom_id res chain seq x y z
N MET A 1 16.82 21.43 7.39
CA MET A 1 15.88 20.32 7.09
C MET A 1 16.26 19.13 7.98
N THR A 2 15.40 18.68 8.88
CA THR A 2 15.69 17.58 9.83
C THR A 2 15.56 16.21 9.15
N LEU A 3 16.42 15.24 9.52
CA LEU A 3 16.38 13.84 9.05
C LEU A 3 14.98 13.22 9.16
N LYS A 4 14.23 13.57 10.20
CA LYS A 4 12.82 13.18 10.39
C LYS A 4 11.95 13.52 9.17
N ASN A 5 12.10 14.70 8.57
CA ASN A 5 11.28 15.14 7.43
C ASN A 5 11.66 14.45 6.11
N ILE A 6 12.85 13.84 6.03
CA ILE A 6 13.32 13.11 4.85
C ILE A 6 12.74 11.68 4.85
N PHE A 7 12.73 11.04 6.01
CA PHE A 7 12.39 9.62 6.13
C PHE A 7 10.95 9.37 6.54
N LEU A 8 10.35 10.22 7.38
CA LEU A 8 8.97 10.00 7.79
C LEU A 8 8.03 10.43 6.66
N PRO A 9 7.09 9.57 6.23
CA PRO A 9 6.01 10.00 5.35
C PRO A 9 5.28 11.15 6.04
N ARG A 10 5.10 12.28 5.34
CA ARG A 10 4.08 13.25 5.72
C ARG A 10 2.76 12.49 5.66
N GLN A 11 2.25 12.05 6.80
CA GLN A 11 0.94 11.46 6.91
C GLN A 11 -0.04 12.56 6.50
N LYS A 12 -0.53 12.47 5.27
CA LYS A 12 -1.66 13.28 4.84
C LYS A 12 -2.88 12.47 5.26
N GLY A 13 -3.77 13.09 6.04
CA GLY A 13 -5.03 12.47 6.45
C GLY A 13 -5.89 12.05 5.26
N CYS A 14 -6.97 11.32 5.56
CA CYS A 14 -7.95 10.76 4.63
C CYS A 14 -8.04 11.54 3.31
N ASP A 15 -7.49 10.96 2.25
CA ASP A 15 -7.31 11.65 0.98
C ASP A 15 -8.61 11.56 0.17
N GLU A 16 -9.44 12.59 0.31
CA GLU A 16 -10.75 12.74 -0.36
C GLU A 16 -10.64 12.72 -1.88
N THR A 17 -9.48 13.09 -2.45
CA THR A 17 -9.31 13.15 -3.89
C THR A 17 -8.69 11.86 -4.44
N LYS A 18 -9.54 11.06 -5.10
CA LYS A 18 -9.17 9.80 -5.78
C LYS A 18 -8.17 9.98 -6.95
N THR A 19 -7.59 11.15 -7.16
CA THR A 19 -6.87 11.58 -8.38
C THR A 19 -5.35 11.67 -8.23
N HIS A 20 -4.79 11.39 -7.06
CA HIS A 20 -3.34 11.45 -6.87
C HIS A 20 -2.58 10.29 -7.57
N LYS A 21 -1.32 10.59 -7.95
CA LYS A 21 -0.35 9.66 -8.55
C LYS A 21 0.97 9.71 -7.79
N LYS A 22 1.83 8.69 -7.97
CA LYS A 22 3.14 8.60 -7.29
C LYS A 22 2.99 8.61 -5.76
N LEU A 23 2.34 7.59 -5.22
CA LEU A 23 1.97 7.53 -3.80
C LEU A 23 2.08 6.12 -3.23
N VAL A 24 2.09 6.04 -1.90
CA VAL A 24 1.90 4.82 -1.11
C VAL A 24 0.48 4.86 -0.55
N TYR A 25 -0.24 3.74 -0.61
CA TYR A 25 -1.62 3.60 -0.17
C TYR A 25 -1.82 2.32 0.65
N ALA A 26 -2.91 2.29 1.42
CA ALA A 26 -3.39 1.14 2.15
C ALA A 26 -4.80 0.74 1.69
N ILE A 27 -5.07 -0.55 1.62
CA ILE A 27 -6.42 -1.11 1.41
C ILE A 27 -6.66 -2.11 2.54
N ASN A 28 -7.67 -1.87 3.37
CA ASN A 28 -8.03 -2.78 4.45
C ASN A 28 -8.82 -3.97 3.90
N CYS A 29 -8.67 -5.14 4.52
CA CYS A 29 -9.57 -6.26 4.32
C CYS A 29 -10.85 -6.03 5.14
N LYS A 30 -12.01 -6.36 4.59
CA LYS A 30 -13.31 -6.24 5.30
C LYS A 30 -13.54 -7.38 6.28
N ASP A 31 -12.92 -8.53 6.03
CA ASP A 31 -13.20 -9.78 6.75
C ASP A 31 -12.10 -10.17 7.75
N CYS A 32 -10.97 -9.45 7.77
CA CYS A 32 -9.93 -9.65 8.78
C CYS A 32 -9.13 -8.38 9.06
N ASP A 33 -8.40 -8.35 10.18
CA ASP A 33 -7.57 -7.22 10.61
C ASP A 33 -6.24 -7.12 9.84
N LYS A 34 -6.27 -7.43 8.53
CA LYS A 34 -5.14 -7.30 7.63
C LYS A 34 -5.36 -6.18 6.63
N LYS A 35 -4.27 -5.56 6.18
CA LYS A 35 -4.28 -4.52 5.16
C LYS A 35 -3.19 -4.74 4.13
N TYR A 36 -3.46 -4.38 2.88
CA TYR A 36 -2.45 -4.35 1.83
C TYR A 36 -1.83 -2.96 1.75
N ILE A 37 -0.50 -2.87 1.82
CA ILE A 37 0.24 -1.63 1.57
C ILE A 37 0.91 -1.73 0.20
N GLY A 38 0.71 -0.73 -0.64
CA GLY A 38 1.26 -0.72 -2.00
C GLY A 38 1.75 0.66 -2.42
N GLU A 39 2.68 0.68 -3.37
CA GLU A 39 3.08 1.89 -4.08
C GLU A 39 2.52 1.90 -5.50
N THR A 40 2.36 3.09 -6.05
CA THR A 40 2.03 3.24 -7.47
C THR A 40 2.62 4.52 -8.06
N LYS A 41 3.18 4.42 -9.27
CA LYS A 41 3.50 5.57 -10.14
C LYS A 41 2.25 6.06 -10.89
N ARG A 42 1.27 5.19 -11.11
CA ARG A 42 0.00 5.48 -11.81
C ARG A 42 -0.95 6.26 -10.90
N MET A 43 -2.10 6.65 -11.44
CA MET A 43 -3.20 7.19 -10.63
C MET A 43 -3.73 6.12 -9.66
N LYS A 44 -4.11 6.55 -8.44
CA LYS A 44 -4.65 5.67 -7.39
C LYS A 44 -5.79 4.78 -7.93
N LEU A 45 -6.76 5.40 -8.61
CA LEU A 45 -7.91 4.69 -9.17
C LEU A 45 -7.54 3.67 -10.25
N THR A 46 -6.57 3.98 -11.11
CA THR A 46 -6.11 3.01 -12.10
C THR A 46 -5.56 1.77 -11.42
N ARG A 47 -4.75 1.96 -10.37
CA ARG A 47 -4.18 0.84 -9.61
C ARG A 47 -5.25 0.03 -8.88
N ILE A 48 -6.27 0.69 -8.31
CA ILE A 48 -7.42 0.02 -7.68
C ILE A 48 -8.19 -0.83 -8.72
N LYS A 49 -8.49 -0.27 -9.89
CA LYS A 49 -9.18 -1.01 -10.98
C LYS A 49 -8.39 -2.23 -11.44
N GLU A 50 -7.07 -2.13 -11.52
CA GLU A 50 -6.20 -3.26 -11.83
C GLU A 50 -6.34 -4.38 -10.79
N HIS A 51 -6.31 -4.04 -9.50
CA HIS A 51 -6.48 -5.01 -8.41
C HIS A 51 -7.84 -5.69 -8.45
N ILE A 52 -8.92 -4.93 -8.67
CA ILE A 52 -10.27 -5.48 -8.83
C ILE A 52 -10.32 -6.47 -10.00
N ASN A 53 -9.70 -6.10 -11.13
CA ASN A 53 -9.64 -6.99 -12.28
C ASN A 53 -8.76 -8.23 -12.02
N ASP A 54 -7.68 -8.10 -11.26
CA ASP A 54 -6.82 -9.24 -10.86
C ASP A 54 -7.58 -10.22 -9.95
N ILE A 55 -8.39 -9.74 -9.01
CA ILE A 55 -9.30 -10.58 -8.20
C ILE A 55 -10.28 -11.31 -9.11
N ARG A 56 -10.98 -10.57 -9.98
CA ARG A 56 -11.98 -11.13 -10.91
C ARG A 56 -11.40 -12.21 -11.82
N LYS A 57 -10.15 -12.05 -12.25
CA LYS A 57 -9.43 -13.02 -13.11
C LYS A 57 -8.74 -14.14 -12.31
N ASN A 58 -8.90 -14.16 -10.99
CA ASN A 58 -8.21 -15.09 -10.09
C ASN A 58 -6.68 -15.12 -10.32
N LYS A 59 -6.09 -13.94 -10.50
CA LYS A 59 -4.67 -13.80 -10.83
C LYS A 59 -3.81 -13.96 -9.57
N LEU A 60 -3.36 -15.18 -9.29
CA LEU A 60 -2.60 -15.54 -8.09
C LEU A 60 -1.25 -14.81 -7.94
N THR A 61 -0.74 -14.14 -8.98
CA THR A 61 0.45 -13.28 -8.88
C THR A 61 0.18 -11.93 -8.19
N SER A 62 -1.09 -11.56 -8.00
CA SER A 62 -1.47 -10.42 -7.16
C SER A 62 -1.75 -10.90 -5.74
N LEU A 63 -0.97 -10.41 -4.77
CA LEU A 63 -1.15 -10.78 -3.36
C LEU A 63 -2.54 -10.45 -2.83
N ILE A 64 -3.17 -9.39 -3.33
CA ILE A 64 -4.56 -9.06 -2.98
C ILE A 64 -5.51 -10.13 -3.52
N ALA A 65 -5.36 -10.51 -4.79
CA ALA A 65 -6.19 -11.53 -5.40
C ALA A 65 -6.00 -12.89 -4.72
N GLN A 66 -4.75 -13.26 -4.44
CA GLN A 66 -4.43 -14.47 -3.68
C GLN A 66 -5.08 -14.45 -2.30
N HIS A 67 -4.98 -13.34 -1.56
CA HIS A 67 -5.62 -13.19 -0.25
C HIS A 67 -7.15 -13.35 -0.34
N CYS A 68 -7.79 -12.65 -1.28
CA CYS A 68 -9.24 -12.75 -1.49
C CYS A 68 -9.68 -14.17 -1.84
N ASN A 69 -8.95 -14.85 -2.74
CA ASN A 69 -9.40 -16.13 -3.29
C ASN A 69 -9.15 -17.30 -2.34
N ILE A 70 -8.03 -17.31 -1.62
CA ILE A 70 -7.73 -18.37 -0.64
C ILE A 70 -8.64 -18.28 0.59
N ASN A 71 -8.87 -17.06 1.08
CA ASN A 71 -9.61 -16.86 2.33
C ASN A 71 -11.09 -16.54 2.10
N ASN A 72 -11.55 -16.43 0.85
CA ASN A 72 -12.88 -15.94 0.48
C ASN A 72 -13.19 -14.56 1.09
N HIS A 73 -12.20 -13.66 1.09
CA HIS A 73 -12.27 -12.33 1.68
C HIS A 73 -12.52 -11.23 0.62
N LYS A 74 -13.03 -10.09 1.07
CA LYS A 74 -13.29 -8.87 0.30
C LYS A 74 -12.42 -7.73 0.81
N MET A 75 -11.89 -6.95 -0.13
CA MET A 75 -11.12 -5.75 0.19
C MET A 75 -11.99 -4.50 0.17
N ASP A 76 -11.62 -3.51 0.99
CA ASP A 76 -12.28 -2.22 1.04
C ASP A 76 -11.67 -1.20 0.09
N PHE A 77 -12.01 -1.35 -1.19
CA PHE A 77 -11.54 -0.44 -2.23
C PHE A 77 -12.09 0.98 -2.11
N ASP A 78 -13.28 1.14 -1.52
CA ASP A 78 -13.93 2.45 -1.39
C ASP A 78 -13.21 3.32 -0.36
N ASN A 79 -12.71 2.72 0.72
CA ASN A 79 -11.97 3.38 1.78
C ASN A 79 -10.44 3.23 1.62
N THR A 80 -9.94 3.33 0.39
CA THR A 80 -8.48 3.26 0.13
C THR A 80 -7.77 4.54 0.63
N GLU A 81 -6.91 4.37 1.64
CA GLU A 81 -6.15 5.44 2.28
C GLU A 81 -4.87 5.78 1.51
N THR A 82 -4.57 7.06 1.33
CA THR A 82 -3.24 7.51 0.86
C THR A 82 -2.35 7.70 2.09
N LEU A 83 -1.27 6.92 2.20
CA LEU A 83 -0.34 7.00 3.34
C LEU A 83 0.79 8.01 3.14
N ALA A 84 1.25 8.17 1.90
CA ALA A 84 2.35 9.07 1.56
C ALA A 84 2.32 9.48 0.08
N LEU A 85 2.68 10.72 -0.22
CA LEU A 85 2.93 11.20 -1.58
C LEU A 85 4.44 11.26 -1.83
N GLU A 86 4.95 10.51 -2.81
CA GLU A 86 6.39 10.45 -3.11
C GLU A 86 6.66 10.28 -4.60
N SER A 87 7.17 11.33 -5.23
CA SER A 87 7.43 11.34 -6.66
C SER A 87 8.59 10.40 -7.05
N THR A 88 9.65 10.39 -6.25
CA THR A 88 10.85 9.58 -6.47
C THR A 88 10.57 8.11 -6.14
N TRP A 89 10.76 7.23 -7.13
CA TRP A 89 10.49 5.80 -6.99
C TRP A 89 11.29 5.13 -5.86
N LYS A 90 12.60 5.38 -5.78
CA LYS A 90 13.46 4.83 -4.71
C LYS A 90 12.95 5.21 -3.31
N ARG A 91 12.63 6.49 -3.10
CA ARG A 91 12.08 6.96 -1.82
C ARG A 91 10.71 6.35 -1.53
N ARG A 92 9.86 6.25 -2.54
CA ARG A 92 8.51 5.68 -2.40
C ARG A 92 8.52 4.20 -2.00
N ILE A 93 9.44 3.41 -2.56
CA ILE A 93 9.65 2.01 -2.16
C ILE A 93 10.12 1.91 -0.71
N ILE A 94 11.05 2.76 -0.29
CA ILE A 94 11.54 2.79 1.09
C ILE A 94 10.38 3.12 2.05
N LYS A 95 9.55 4.11 1.70
CA LYS A 95 8.37 4.46 2.51
C LYS A 95 7.33 3.35 2.56
N GLU A 96 7.07 2.68 1.44
CA GLU A 96 6.19 1.51 1.42
C GLU A 96 6.70 0.41 2.33
N SER A 97 7.99 0.07 2.23
CA SER A 97 8.61 -0.98 3.07
C SER A 97 8.55 -0.64 4.56
N LEU A 98 8.84 0.62 4.91
CA LEU A 98 8.72 1.12 6.29
C LEU A 98 7.27 1.02 6.79
N LEU A 99 6.30 1.49 6.00
CA LEU A 99 4.89 1.47 6.39
C LEU A 99 4.36 0.04 6.53
N THR A 100 4.75 -0.87 5.62
CA THR A 100 4.47 -2.31 5.70
C THR A 100 5.02 -2.90 7.01
N GLN A 101 6.27 -2.59 7.38
CA GLN A 101 6.87 -3.06 8.63
C GLN A 101 6.15 -2.52 9.87
N HIS A 102 5.69 -1.27 9.84
CA HIS A 102 4.94 -0.64 10.94
C HIS A 102 3.50 -1.14 11.07
N THR A 103 3.05 -2.10 10.26
CA THR A 103 1.75 -2.76 10.44
C THR A 103 1.76 -3.83 11.53
N TYR A 104 2.91 -4.14 12.14
CA TYR A 104 3.04 -5.15 13.21
C TYR A 104 2.46 -6.53 12.83
N GLY A 105 2.74 -6.99 11.61
CA GLY A 105 2.29 -8.31 11.11
C GLY A 105 0.89 -8.32 10.48
N LYS A 106 0.22 -7.16 10.41
CA LYS A 106 -1.10 -7.03 9.76
C LYS A 106 -1.02 -6.77 8.25
N ALA A 107 0.17 -6.67 7.68
CA ALA A 107 0.32 -6.51 6.22
C ALA A 107 -0.01 -7.81 5.48
N ILE A 108 -0.76 -7.69 4.38
CA ILE A 108 -0.96 -8.78 3.40
C ILE A 108 0.32 -8.99 2.57
N ASN A 109 1.08 -7.92 2.33
CA ASN A 109 2.32 -7.97 1.57
C ASN A 109 3.54 -8.11 2.48
N GLU A 110 4.57 -8.79 1.98
CA GLU A 110 5.87 -8.86 2.62
C GLU A 110 6.64 -7.53 2.51
N VAL A 111 7.53 -7.28 3.47
CA VAL A 111 8.43 -6.11 3.45
C VAL A 111 9.49 -6.31 2.37
N LYS A 112 9.48 -5.46 1.34
CA LYS A 112 10.41 -5.58 0.20
C LYS A 112 11.86 -5.22 0.54
N TYR A 113 12.06 -4.21 1.40
CA TYR A 113 13.38 -3.74 1.79
C TYR A 113 13.46 -3.54 3.29
N GLN A 114 14.46 -4.16 3.92
CA GLN A 114 14.79 -3.91 5.31
C GLN A 114 15.87 -2.83 5.39
N LEU A 115 15.58 -1.74 6.09
CA LEU A 115 16.61 -0.75 6.40
C LEU A 115 17.44 -1.28 7.57
N LYS A 116 18.73 -1.50 7.32
CA LYS A 116 19.71 -1.74 8.38
C LYS A 116 20.32 -0.39 8.75
N VAL A 117 20.09 0.05 9.99
CA VAL A 117 20.85 1.16 10.56
C VAL A 117 22.13 0.55 11.10
N PHE A 118 23.25 0.86 10.48
CA PHE A 118 24.56 0.54 11.02
C PHE A 118 24.88 1.60 12.06
N THR A 119 24.90 1.18 13.33
CA THR A 119 25.44 1.95 14.46
C THR A 119 26.92 1.71 14.58
#